data_AF-A0A7C2ZA37-F1
#
_entry.id   AF-A0A7C2ZA37-F1
#
_cell.length_a   1.000
_cell.length_b   1.000
_cell.length_c   1.000
_cell.angle_alpha   90.00
_cell.angle_beta   90.00
_cell.angle_gamma   90.00
#
_symmetry.space_group_name_H-M   'P 1'
#
loop_
_entity.id
_entity.type
_entity.pdbx_description
1 polymer ?
#
loop_
_entity_poly.entity_id
_entity_poly.type
_entity_poly.pdbx_seq_one_letter_code
_entity_poly.pdbx_strand_id
1 'polypeptide(L)'
;MAEEGEKRAIRPIPFVKVQEVNGRRIVIATGKRKMAIARAVVKPGSGVVRVNGVPLTIWPMEVARLKMMEPLMLAGKDLVNKVDIDVVVRGGGFMGQASAVRMAIARGLVEYFQSKELLDLYMLYDSTMIKGDERRTEPKKPGLKHARSKRQKAYR
;
A
#
# COMPACT_ATOMS: atom_id res chain seq x y z
N MET A 1 -28.16 -5.11 25.10
CA MET A 1 -28.56 -4.65 23.76
C MET A 1 -27.42 -3.81 23.24
N ALA A 2 -26.56 -4.39 22.41
CA ALA A 2 -25.31 -3.77 21.98
C ALA A 2 -25.61 -2.68 20.94
N GLU A 3 -25.01 -1.51 21.17
CA GLU A 3 -25.14 -0.31 20.36
C GLU A 3 -24.75 -0.61 18.90
N GLU A 4 -25.70 -0.39 17.99
CA GLU A 4 -25.41 -0.21 16.57
C GLU A 4 -24.60 1.09 16.43
N GLY A 5 -23.28 0.98 16.58
CA GLY A 5 -22.35 2.09 16.41
C GLY A 5 -22.58 2.78 15.06
N GLU A 6 -22.92 4.06 15.12
CA GLU A 6 -23.19 4.91 13.97
C GLU A 6 -22.16 4.69 12.86
N LYS A 7 -22.65 4.27 11.67
CA LYS A 7 -21.89 4.30 10.42
C LYS A 7 -21.59 5.75 10.03
N ARG A 8 -20.72 6.43 10.78
CA ARG A 8 -20.23 7.77 10.43
C ARG A 8 -19.38 7.63 9.18
N ALA A 9 -19.83 8.25 8.09
CA ALA A 9 -19.20 8.15 6.78
C ALA A 9 -17.70 8.48 6.85
N ILE A 10 -16.87 7.50 6.47
CA ILE A 10 -15.43 7.67 6.33
C ILE A 10 -15.18 8.61 5.14
N ARG A 11 -14.24 9.57 5.29
CA ARG A 11 -13.79 10.39 4.16
C ARG A 11 -13.19 9.47 3.08
N PRO A 12 -13.48 9.66 1.79
CA PRO A 12 -13.00 8.77 0.75
C PRO A 12 -11.47 8.68 0.77
N ILE A 13 -10.97 7.45 0.80
CA ILE A 13 -9.53 7.19 0.83
C ILE A 13 -8.94 7.53 -0.54
N PRO A 14 -7.77 8.20 -0.59
CA PRO A 14 -7.19 8.59 -1.86
C PRO A 14 -6.78 7.36 -2.69
N PHE A 15 -7.03 7.43 -4.00
CA PHE A 15 -6.59 6.46 -5.00
C PHE A 15 -7.18 5.04 -4.89
N VAL A 16 -8.45 4.96 -4.48
CA VAL A 16 -9.23 3.72 -4.47
C VAL A 16 -10.43 3.85 -5.42
N LYS A 17 -10.77 2.75 -6.10
CA LYS A 17 -11.96 2.62 -6.93
C LYS A 17 -12.76 1.41 -6.46
N VAL A 18 -14.05 1.60 -6.23
CA VAL A 18 -14.98 0.52 -5.91
C VAL A 18 -15.73 0.15 -7.18
N GLN A 19 -15.84 -1.14 -7.45
CA GLN A 19 -16.59 -1.69 -8.57
C GLN A 19 -17.51 -2.81 -8.07
N GLU A 20 -18.68 -2.93 -8.68
CA GLU A 20 -19.55 -4.08 -8.50
C GLU A 20 -19.49 -4.91 -9.78
N VAL A 21 -19.07 -6.16 -9.66
CA VAL A 21 -19.00 -7.09 -10.79
C VAL A 21 -19.72 -8.37 -10.39
N ASN A 22 -20.74 -8.76 -11.14
CA ASN A 22 -21.55 -9.97 -10.89
C ASN A 22 -22.07 -10.08 -9.44
N GLY A 23 -22.51 -8.95 -8.86
CA GLY A 23 -23.02 -8.90 -7.47
C GLY A 23 -21.95 -9.00 -6.38
N ARG A 24 -20.66 -8.98 -6.74
CA ARG A 24 -19.54 -8.98 -5.80
C ARG A 24 -18.91 -7.60 -5.73
N ARG A 25 -18.70 -7.09 -4.52
CA ARG A 25 -17.97 -5.86 -4.27
C ARG A 25 -16.48 -6.11 -4.48
N ILE A 26 -15.89 -5.41 -5.45
CA ILE A 26 -14.46 -5.46 -5.76
C ILE A 26 -13.86 -4.08 -5.50
N VAL A 27 -12.77 -4.05 -4.75
CA VAL A 27 -12.06 -2.80 -4.44
C VAL A 27 -10.71 -2.82 -5.11
N ILE A 28 -10.45 -1.82 -5.95
CA ILE A 28 -9.18 -1.62 -6.62
C ILE A 28 -8.47 -0.47 -5.94
N ALA A 29 -7.42 -0.77 -5.18
CA ALA A 29 -6.59 0.22 -4.51
C ALA A 29 -5.24 0.35 -5.21
N THR A 30 -4.68 1.56 -5.16
CA THR A 30 -3.35 1.81 -5.70
C THR A 30 -2.41 2.37 -4.65
N GLY A 31 -1.18 1.89 -4.67
CA GLY A 31 -0.08 2.34 -3.83
C GLY A 31 1.10 2.76 -4.69
N LYS A 32 1.73 3.90 -4.37
CA LYS A 32 2.86 4.44 -5.13
C LYS A 32 3.98 4.84 -4.19
N ARG A 33 5.16 4.26 -4.37
CA ARG A 33 6.38 4.66 -3.65
C ARG A 33 7.50 4.88 -4.64
N LYS A 34 8.03 6.10 -4.70
CA LYS A 34 9.01 6.45 -5.75
C LYS A 34 8.45 5.93 -7.10
N MET A 35 9.27 5.36 -7.97
CA MET A 35 8.82 4.88 -9.27
C MET A 35 7.98 3.59 -9.22
N ALA A 36 7.89 2.92 -8.07
CA ALA A 36 7.08 1.71 -7.94
C ALA A 36 5.59 2.04 -7.83
N ILE A 37 4.79 1.33 -8.60
CA ILE A 37 3.33 1.41 -8.62
C ILE A 37 2.79 0.01 -8.36
N ALA A 38 1.95 -0.12 -7.34
CA ALA A 38 1.22 -1.33 -7.00
C ALA A 38 -0.27 -1.09 -7.19
N ARG A 39 -0.96 -2.06 -7.78
CA ARG A 39 -2.41 -2.11 -7.91
C ARG A 39 -2.90 -3.38 -7.22
N ALA A 40 -3.64 -3.22 -6.13
CA ALA A 40 -4.26 -4.30 -5.39
C ALA A 40 -5.73 -4.42 -5.79
N VAL A 41 -6.17 -5.65 -6.04
CA VAL A 41 -7.57 -6.01 -6.25
C VAL A 41 -7.99 -6.83 -5.04
N VAL A 42 -8.91 -6.28 -4.25
CA VAL A 42 -9.49 -6.92 -3.08
C VAL A 42 -10.86 -7.46 -3.49
N LYS A 43 -11.07 -8.76 -3.27
CA LYS A 43 -12.30 -9.47 -3.59
C LYS A 43 -12.72 -10.34 -2.40
N PRO A 44 -14.01 -10.67 -2.23
CA PRO A 44 -14.42 -11.65 -1.23
C PRO A 44 -13.76 -13.00 -1.51
N GLY A 45 -13.25 -13.66 -0.46
CA GLY A 45 -12.43 -14.86 -0.62
C GLY A 45 -12.06 -15.54 0.69
N SER A 46 -10.94 -16.26 0.67
CA SER A 46 -10.48 -17.19 1.71
C SER A 46 -9.20 -16.76 2.42
N GLY A 47 -8.69 -15.54 2.15
CA GLY A 47 -7.47 -15.02 2.76
C GLY A 47 -6.21 -15.21 1.92
N VAL A 48 -6.35 -15.50 0.62
CA VAL A 48 -5.19 -15.72 -0.25
C VAL A 48 -4.64 -14.38 -0.72
N VAL A 49 -3.38 -14.08 -0.36
CA VAL A 49 -2.68 -12.87 -0.78
C VAL A 49 -1.54 -13.20 -1.73
N ARG A 50 -1.60 -12.65 -2.95
CA ARG A 50 -0.62 -12.86 -4.02
C ARG A 50 -0.05 -11.54 -4.52
N VAL A 51 1.24 -11.54 -4.82
CA VAL A 51 1.96 -10.42 -5.44
C VAL A 51 2.58 -10.91 -6.74
N ASN A 52 2.17 -10.34 -7.88
CA ASN A 52 2.58 -10.76 -9.22
C ASN A 52 2.41 -12.28 -9.46
N GLY A 53 1.31 -12.86 -8.95
CA GLY A 53 1.03 -14.29 -9.07
C GLY A 53 1.75 -15.18 -8.05
N VAL A 54 2.70 -14.63 -7.28
CA VAL A 54 3.46 -15.37 -6.26
C VAL A 54 2.80 -15.16 -4.88
N PRO A 55 2.57 -16.24 -4.09
CA PRO A 55 2.10 -16.10 -2.72
C PRO A 55 3.10 -15.35 -1.84
N LEU A 56 2.59 -14.50 -0.94
CA LEU A 56 3.44 -13.67 -0.08
C LEU A 56 4.39 -14.46 0.82
N THR A 57 4.02 -15.66 1.24
CA THR A 57 4.83 -16.52 2.10
C THR A 57 6.16 -16.92 1.44
N ILE A 58 6.16 -17.08 0.12
CA ILE A 58 7.28 -17.60 -0.69
C ILE A 58 8.12 -16.46 -1.29
N TRP A 59 7.86 -15.20 -0.92
CA TRP A 59 8.58 -14.07 -1.50
C TRP A 59 10.08 -14.14 -1.16
N PRO A 60 10.99 -14.01 -2.15
CA PRO A 60 12.40 -14.37 -1.99
C PRO A 60 13.16 -13.49 -1.00
N MET A 61 12.76 -12.23 -0.85
CA MET A 61 13.42 -11.29 0.06
C MET A 61 12.62 -11.11 1.33
N GLU A 62 13.16 -11.59 2.45
CA GLU A 62 12.47 -11.62 3.75
C GLU A 62 12.09 -10.24 4.26
N VAL A 63 13.00 -9.26 4.19
CA VAL A 63 12.72 -7.89 4.65
C VAL A 63 11.57 -7.25 3.86
N ALA A 64 11.50 -7.49 2.55
CA ALA A 64 10.41 -7.03 1.71
C ALA A 64 9.10 -7.73 2.07
N ARG A 65 9.16 -9.04 2.32
CA ARG A 65 8.03 -9.86 2.74
C ARG A 65 7.40 -9.36 4.03
N LEU A 66 8.20 -9.15 5.08
CA LEU A 66 7.75 -8.62 6.37
C LEU A 66 7.03 -7.27 6.18
N LYS A 67 7.62 -6.37 5.39
CA LYS A 67 7.04 -5.06 5.12
C LYS A 67 5.69 -5.11 4.41
N MET A 68 5.50 -6.08 3.51
CA MET A 68 4.23 -6.28 2.81
C MET A 68 3.17 -6.94 3.70
N MET A 69 3.58 -7.75 4.69
CA MET A 69 2.68 -8.43 5.64
C MET A 69 2.18 -7.51 6.75
N GLU A 70 2.88 -6.43 7.10
CA GLU A 70 2.47 -5.47 8.14
C GLU A 70 0.97 -5.12 8.13
N PRO A 71 0.35 -4.68 7.01
CA PRO A 71 -1.07 -4.30 7.01
C PRO A 71 -2.01 -5.49 7.27
N LEU A 72 -1.61 -6.72 6.90
CA LEU A 72 -2.37 -7.94 7.16
C LEU A 72 -2.28 -8.34 8.63
N MET A 73 -1.09 -8.20 9.24
CA MET A 73 -0.89 -8.48 10.66
C MET A 73 -1.70 -7.52 11.54
N LEU A 74 -1.72 -6.23 11.18
CA LEU A 74 -2.44 -5.20 11.89
C LEU A 74 -3.97 -5.30 11.75
N ALA A 75 -4.48 -5.77 10.61
CA ALA A 75 -5.93 -5.99 10.42
C ALA A 75 -6.48 -7.18 11.23
N GLY A 76 -5.61 -8.10 11.66
CA GLY A 76 -6.01 -9.33 12.32
C GLY A 76 -6.52 -10.41 11.34
N LYS A 77 -6.43 -11.66 11.79
CA LYS A 77 -6.73 -12.84 10.95
C LYS A 77 -8.20 -12.92 10.52
N ASP A 78 -9.12 -12.45 11.37
CA ASP A 78 -10.57 -12.56 11.14
C ASP A 78 -11.04 -11.75 9.93
N LEU A 79 -10.39 -10.61 9.67
CA LEU A 79 -10.68 -9.78 8.50
C LEU A 79 -9.94 -10.29 7.26
N VAL A 80 -8.68 -10.67 7.41
CA VAL A 80 -7.86 -11.17 6.28
C VAL A 80 -8.48 -12.44 5.68
N ASN A 81 -8.98 -13.37 6.49
CA ASN A 81 -9.56 -14.63 6.00
C ASN A 81 -10.86 -14.45 5.17
N LYS A 82 -11.47 -13.26 5.18
CA LYS A 82 -12.71 -12.97 4.42
C LYS A 82 -12.45 -12.47 3.00
N VAL A 83 -11.20 -12.13 2.68
CA VAL A 83 -10.84 -11.46 1.43
C VAL A 83 -9.64 -12.11 0.77
N ASP A 84 -9.69 -12.23 -0.55
CA ASP A 84 -8.52 -12.53 -1.35
C ASP A 84 -7.98 -11.23 -1.94
N ILE A 85 -6.65 -11.13 -2.05
CA ILE A 85 -5.97 -9.92 -2.50
C ILE A 85 -4.94 -10.30 -3.55
N ASP A 86 -5.18 -9.84 -4.78
CA ASP A 86 -4.24 -9.98 -5.89
C ASP A 86 -3.58 -8.64 -6.17
N VAL A 87 -2.25 -8.56 -6.03
CA VAL A 87 -1.48 -7.33 -6.23
C VAL A 87 -0.59 -7.45 -7.45
N VAL A 88 -0.68 -6.48 -8.36
CA VAL A 88 0.23 -6.33 -9.50
C VAL A 88 1.14 -5.14 -9.26
N VAL A 89 2.45 -5.34 -9.38
CA VAL A 89 3.47 -4.32 -9.08
C VAL A 89 4.42 -4.16 -10.25
N ARG A 90 4.74 -2.91 -10.59
CA ARG A 90 5.68 -2.55 -11.63
C ARG A 90 6.53 -1.32 -11.27
N GLY A 91 7.73 -1.27 -11.85
CA GLY A 91 8.67 -0.16 -11.70
C GLY A 91 9.38 -0.09 -10.34
N GLY A 92 10.32 0.84 -10.21
CA GLY A 92 11.13 1.02 -9.00
C GLY A 92 12.07 -0.16 -8.73
N GLY A 93 12.37 -0.41 -7.45
CA GLY A 93 13.16 -1.55 -6.99
C GLY A 93 12.49 -2.26 -5.81
N PHE A 94 13.07 -3.36 -5.33
CA PHE A 94 12.45 -4.29 -4.38
C PHE A 94 11.80 -3.62 -3.15
N MET A 95 12.52 -2.73 -2.45
CA MET A 95 11.99 -2.08 -1.24
C MET A 95 10.93 -1.01 -1.54
N GLY A 96 11.06 -0.34 -2.69
CA GLY A 96 10.05 0.60 -3.18
C GLY A 96 8.76 -0.13 -3.54
N GLN A 97 8.89 -1.28 -4.21
CA GLN A 97 7.78 -2.17 -4.54
C GLN A 97 7.08 -2.70 -3.28
N ALA A 98 7.83 -3.20 -2.29
CA ALA A 98 7.27 -3.68 -1.03
C ALA A 98 6.45 -2.58 -0.31
N SER A 99 6.98 -1.36 -0.26
CA SER A 99 6.28 -0.22 0.35
C SER A 99 5.03 0.18 -0.45
N ALA A 100 5.07 0.07 -1.79
CA ALA A 100 3.91 0.32 -2.64
C ALA A 100 2.81 -0.73 -2.45
N VAL A 101 3.17 -2.01 -2.36
CA VAL A 101 2.25 -3.12 -2.04
C VAL A 101 1.61 -2.91 -0.68
N ARG A 102 2.43 -2.63 0.34
CA ARG A 102 1.97 -2.30 1.70
C ARG A 102 0.87 -1.23 1.70
N MET A 103 1.10 -0.11 1.00
CA MET A 103 0.10 0.95 0.87
C MET A 103 -1.16 0.49 0.14
N ALA A 104 -1.01 -0.25 -0.96
CA ALA A 104 -2.15 -0.72 -1.76
C ALA A 104 -3.05 -1.68 -0.96
N ILE A 105 -2.46 -2.60 -0.20
CA ILE A 105 -3.18 -3.54 0.67
C ILE A 105 -3.92 -2.79 1.78
N ALA A 106 -3.23 -1.90 2.51
CA ALA A 106 -3.85 -1.13 3.60
C ALA A 106 -5.06 -0.33 3.12
N ARG A 107 -4.90 0.44 2.03
CA ARG A 107 -5.99 1.23 1.44
C ARG A 107 -7.15 0.36 0.96
N GLY A 108 -6.84 -0.79 0.34
CA GLY A 108 -7.85 -1.73 -0.14
C GLY A 108 -8.66 -2.33 1.00
N LEU A 109 -8.02 -2.70 2.11
CA LEU A 109 -8.69 -3.27 3.29
C LEU A 109 -9.61 -2.27 3.97
N VAL A 110 -9.13 -1.03 4.21
CA VAL A 110 -9.97 -0.01 4.85
C VAL A 110 -11.20 0.31 4.00
N GLU A 111 -11.04 0.46 2.68
CA GLU A 111 -12.16 0.76 1.80
C GLU A 111 -13.13 -0.42 1.64
N TYR A 112 -12.62 -1.66 1.65
CA TYR A 112 -13.46 -2.85 1.55
C TYR A 112 -14.33 -3.04 2.79
N PHE A 113 -13.73 -2.95 3.99
CA PHE A 113 -14.45 -3.14 5.25
C PHE A 113 -15.17 -1.89 5.73
N GLN A 114 -14.84 -0.71 5.20
CA GLN A 114 -15.37 0.59 5.64
C GLN A 114 -15.30 0.76 7.17
N SER A 115 -14.23 0.26 7.79
CA SER A 115 -14.00 0.36 9.23
C SER A 115 -13.09 1.54 9.54
N LYS A 116 -13.59 2.46 10.39
CA LYS A 116 -12.81 3.60 10.88
C LYS A 116 -11.71 3.16 11.85
N GLU A 117 -11.95 2.10 12.62
CA GLU A 117 -10.97 1.53 13.55
C GLU A 117 -9.70 1.09 12.81
N LEU A 118 -9.85 0.43 11.65
CA LEU A 118 -8.71 0.05 10.81
C LEU A 118 -7.96 1.26 10.28
N LEU A 119 -8.68 2.30 9.86
CA LEU A 119 -8.08 3.54 9.39
C LEU A 119 -7.22 4.18 10.49
N ASP A 120 -7.80 4.34 11.68
CA ASP A 120 -7.15 4.98 12.82
C ASP A 120 -5.95 4.14 13.30
N LEU A 121 -6.07 2.81 13.33
CA LEU A 121 -4.99 1.88 13.66
C LEU A 121 -3.82 1.98 12.66
N TYR A 122 -4.11 1.98 11.36
CA TYR A 122 -3.05 2.16 10.36
C TYR A 122 -2.40 3.54 10.43
N MET A 123 -3.18 4.59 10.69
CA MET A 123 -2.64 5.94 10.83
C MET A 123 -1.77 6.10 12.08
N LEU A 124 -2.13 5.44 13.18
CA LEU A 124 -1.38 5.43 14.44
C LEU A 124 -0.05 4.66 14.29
N TYR A 125 -0.08 3.50 13.64
CA TYR A 125 1.13 2.69 13.44
C TYR A 125 2.08 3.34 12.41
N ASP A 126 1.57 3.66 11.21
CA ASP A 126 2.33 4.36 10.19
C ASP A 126 1.41 5.11 9.22
N SER A 127 1.35 6.43 9.41
CA SER A 127 0.56 7.33 8.57
C SER A 127 0.88 7.24 7.07
N THR A 128 2.07 6.78 6.68
CA THR A 128 2.46 6.63 5.27
C THR A 128 1.72 5.50 4.56
N MET A 129 1.16 4.52 5.29
CA MET A 129 0.32 3.47 4.69
C MET A 129 -0.91 4.07 3.98
N ILE A 130 -1.52 5.08 4.60
CA ILE A 130 -2.72 5.74 4.08
C ILE A 130 -2.36 6.97 3.26
N LYS A 131 -1.57 7.91 3.83
CA LYS A 131 -1.24 9.19 3.17
C LYS A 131 -0.31 9.00 1.97
N GLY A 132 0.56 8.00 2.03
CA GLY A 132 1.66 7.83 1.07
C GLY A 132 2.84 8.74 1.34
N ASP A 133 3.85 8.69 0.47
CA ASP A 133 5.05 9.54 0.55
C ASP A 133 5.41 10.06 -0.84
N GLU A 134 5.32 11.37 -0.98
CA GLU A 134 5.47 12.13 -2.22
C GLU A 134 6.91 12.27 -2.71
N ARG A 135 7.92 12.05 -1.86
CA ARG A 135 9.32 12.40 -2.14
C ARG A 135 9.81 11.79 -3.45
N ARG A 136 10.39 12.60 -4.33
CA ARG A 136 11.05 12.19 -5.59
C ARG A 136 12.53 12.55 -5.60
N THR A 137 13.29 11.93 -6.51
CA THR A 137 14.68 12.32 -6.73
C THR A 137 14.70 13.65 -7.46
N GLU A 138 15.43 14.62 -6.94
CA GLU A 138 15.61 15.90 -7.60
C GLU A 138 16.42 15.72 -8.90
N PRO A 139 16.07 16.44 -9.98
CA PRO A 139 16.84 16.40 -11.21
C PRO A 139 18.25 16.96 -11.02
N LYS A 140 19.18 16.47 -11.83
CA LYS A 140 20.56 16.96 -11.87
C LYS A 140 20.60 18.34 -12.52
N LYS A 141 21.27 19.30 -11.87
CA LYS A 141 21.53 20.64 -12.45
C LYS A 141 22.80 20.61 -13.33
N PRO A 142 22.90 21.46 -14.36
CA PRO A 142 24.09 21.55 -15.20
C PRO A 142 25.35 21.86 -14.37
N GLY A 143 26.50 21.29 -14.76
CA GLY A 143 27.78 21.47 -14.08
C GLY A 143 27.97 20.69 -12.76
N LEU A 144 26.92 20.09 -12.20
CA LEU A 144 27.01 19.27 -10.98
C LEU A 144 27.23 17.79 -11.30
N LYS A 145 27.70 16.99 -10.34
CA LYS A 145 27.77 15.51 -10.48
C LYS A 145 26.40 14.87 -10.19
N HIS A 146 25.72 15.35 -9.15
CA HIS A 146 24.37 14.94 -8.72
C HIS A 146 23.49 16.18 -8.51
N ALA A 147 22.25 16.02 -8.02
CA ALA A 147 21.30 17.11 -7.81
C ALA A 147 21.87 18.34 -7.07
N ARG A 148 22.68 18.11 -6.02
CA ARG A 148 23.28 19.17 -5.19
C ARG A 148 24.79 19.07 -5.00
N SER A 149 25.42 17.99 -5.49
CA SER A 149 26.85 17.74 -5.31
C SER A 149 27.67 18.70 -6.19
N LYS A 150 28.44 19.58 -5.53
CA LYS A 150 29.39 20.49 -6.17
C LYS A 150 30.76 19.82 -6.31
N ARG A 151 31.48 20.15 -7.38
CA ARG A 151 32.89 19.78 -7.51
C ARG A 151 33.71 20.58 -6.50
N GLN A 152 34.80 19.99 -6.00
CA GLN A 152 35.76 20.72 -5.17
C GLN A 152 36.36 21.87 -5.99
N LYS A 153 36.30 23.08 -5.45
CA LYS A 153 36.92 24.26 -6.07
C LYS A 153 38.40 24.27 -5.72
N ALA A 154 39.26 24.39 -6.73
CA ALA A 154 40.67 24.69 -6.54
C ALA A 154 40.89 26.14 -6.94
N TYR A 155 41.46 26.95 -6.03
CA TYR A 155 41.93 28.29 -6.32
C TYR A 155 43.44 28.23 -6.58
N ARG A 156 43.96 29.17 -7.37
CA ARG A 156 45.40 29.38 -7.56
C ARG A 156 45.84 30.54 -6.68
#